data_AF-A0A1M6U2S7-F1
#
_entry.id   AF-A0A1M6U2S7-F1
#
_cell.length_a   1.000
_cell.length_b   1.000
_cell.length_c   1.000
_cell.angle_alpha   90.00
_cell.angle_beta   90.00
_cell.angle_gamma   90.00
#
_symmetry.space_group_name_H-M   'P 1'
#
loop_
_entity.id
_entity.type
_entity.pdbx_description
1 polymer ?
#
loop_
_entity_poly.entity_id
_entity_poly.type
_entity_poly.pdbx_seq_one_letter_code
_entity_poly.pdbx_strand_id
1 'polypeptide(L)'
;MSALYKRRKVLYGACTVFFAGCLGEDSGDKSICTYSTKRAFKTDAITALKYQGDSVKRDTDDGTETVFQITTTLEIEPKSVGKITVYSENGSKISTSKVTEKQTDVTWDVRNRRPTGETYEMVAYQNGKRVDSSTIRAKCGTE
;
A
#
# COMPACT_ATOMS: atom_id res chain seq x y z
N MET A 1 -16.93 14.65 -37.04
CA MET A 1 -17.22 15.61 -35.95
C MET A 1 -15.93 15.80 -35.17
N SER A 2 -15.32 16.97 -35.34
CA SER A 2 -13.97 17.29 -34.87
C SER A 2 -13.99 17.85 -33.45
N ALA A 3 -12.93 17.52 -32.70
CA ALA A 3 -12.71 17.88 -31.32
C ALA A 3 -12.60 19.40 -31.08
N LEU A 4 -13.16 19.85 -29.95
CA LEU A 4 -12.81 21.11 -29.29
C LEU A 4 -12.89 20.87 -27.77
N TYR A 5 -11.74 20.69 -27.11
CA TYR A 5 -11.65 20.90 -25.68
C TYR A 5 -10.54 21.91 -25.37
N LYS A 6 -10.97 22.94 -24.64
CA LYS A 6 -10.39 24.27 -24.51
C LYS A 6 -9.31 24.26 -23.42
N ARG A 7 -8.07 24.62 -23.77
CA ARG A 7 -6.98 24.86 -22.79
C ARG A 7 -7.31 26.11 -21.96
N ARG A 8 -7.34 26.00 -20.63
CA ARG A 8 -7.32 27.14 -19.72
C ARG A 8 -5.87 27.46 -19.32
N LYS A 9 -5.44 28.68 -19.60
CA LYS A 9 -4.27 29.33 -18.97
C LYS A 9 -4.74 29.98 -17.67
N VAL A 10 -3.97 29.85 -16.60
CA VAL A 10 -4.07 30.73 -15.42
C VAL A 10 -2.65 31.22 -15.10
N LEU A 11 -2.49 32.54 -15.12
CA LEU A 11 -1.28 33.26 -14.75
C LEU A 11 -1.32 33.63 -13.25
N TYR A 12 -0.14 33.60 -12.62
CA TYR A 12 0.39 34.42 -11.52
C TYR A 12 -0.49 34.81 -10.32
N GLY A 13 0.00 34.43 -9.14
CA GLY A 13 -0.29 35.10 -7.88
C GLY A 13 0.85 34.82 -6.89
N ALA A 14 1.73 35.80 -6.73
CA ALA A 14 2.75 35.80 -5.68
C ALA A 14 2.07 36.00 -4.31
N CYS A 15 2.41 35.15 -3.35
CA CYS A 15 2.19 35.40 -1.93
C CYS A 15 3.43 34.93 -1.17
N THR A 16 4.33 35.88 -0.89
CA THR A 16 5.35 35.77 0.15
C THR A 16 4.69 35.98 1.50
N VAL A 17 4.75 34.98 2.38
CA VAL A 17 4.56 35.18 3.82
C VAL A 17 5.65 34.40 4.55
N PHE A 18 6.53 35.15 5.21
CA PHE A 18 7.46 34.62 6.21
C PHE A 18 6.64 34.13 7.40
N PHE A 19 6.74 32.84 7.73
CA PHE A 19 6.56 32.37 9.09
C PHE A 19 7.88 31.75 9.55
N ALA A 20 8.44 32.37 10.58
CA ALA A 20 9.53 31.83 11.36
C ALA A 20 9.08 30.55 12.08
N GLY A 21 9.99 29.58 12.18
CA GLY A 21 9.97 28.56 13.22
C GLY A 21 9.00 27.40 13.03
N CYS A 22 9.42 26.40 12.25
CA CYS A 22 9.24 25.01 12.63
C CYS A 22 10.58 24.29 12.39
N LEU A 23 11.33 24.08 13.47
CA LEU A 23 12.29 22.99 13.54
C LEU A 23 11.49 21.70 13.35
N GLY A 24 11.75 21.07 12.22
CA GLY A 24 11.17 19.81 11.80
C GLY A 24 11.89 19.46 10.53
N GLU A 25 13.16 19.06 10.65
CA GLU A 25 13.77 18.18 9.66
C GLU A 25 12.90 16.93 9.63
N ASP A 26 11.86 16.96 8.79
CA ASP A 26 11.23 15.76 8.29
C ASP A 26 12.29 15.13 7.36
N SER A 27 13.24 14.44 8.00
CA SER A 27 14.09 13.45 7.34
C SER A 27 13.19 12.26 6.98
N GLY A 28 12.21 12.54 6.12
CA GLY A 28 11.46 11.54 5.41
C GLY A 28 12.47 10.82 4.53
N ASP A 29 13.01 9.75 5.08
CA ASP A 29 13.80 8.76 4.38
C ASP A 29 13.01 8.41 3.12
N LYS A 30 13.41 8.96 1.97
CA LYS A 30 12.74 8.78 0.68
C LYS A 30 13.03 7.36 0.21
N SER A 31 12.40 6.41 0.89
CA SER A 31 12.53 5.01 0.58
C SER A 31 11.95 4.75 -0.81
N ILE A 32 12.83 4.53 -1.79
CA ILE A 32 12.43 4.08 -3.12
C ILE A 32 12.04 2.61 -2.99
N CYS A 33 10.76 2.36 -2.73
CA CYS A 33 10.19 1.03 -2.74
C CYS A 33 9.65 0.68 -4.12
N THR A 34 10.03 -0.51 -4.58
CA THR A 34 9.54 -1.11 -5.81
C THR A 34 8.63 -2.28 -5.46
N TYR A 35 7.45 -2.28 -6.06
CA TYR A 35 6.46 -3.35 -5.94
C TYR A 35 6.22 -3.94 -7.31
N SER A 36 6.30 -5.26 -7.41
CA SER A 36 6.01 -5.97 -8.66
C SER A 36 5.03 -7.10 -8.42
N THR A 37 3.93 -7.12 -9.16
CA THR A 37 2.98 -8.22 -9.15
C THR A 37 3.55 -9.38 -9.97
N LYS A 38 3.91 -10.48 -9.29
CA LYS A 38 4.41 -11.71 -9.92
C LYS A 38 3.29 -12.57 -10.49
N ARG A 39 2.14 -12.56 -9.80
CA ARG A 39 0.91 -13.20 -10.24
C ARG A 39 -0.23 -12.27 -9.87
N ALA A 40 -0.98 -11.77 -10.84
CA ALA A 40 -2.15 -10.95 -10.56
C ALA A 40 -3.32 -11.81 -10.11
N PHE A 41 -4.30 -11.18 -9.45
CA PHE A 41 -5.64 -11.76 -9.38
C PHE A 41 -6.18 -11.96 -10.81
N LYS A 42 -6.82 -13.10 -11.03
CA LYS A 42 -7.53 -13.47 -12.26
C LYS A 42 -9.04 -13.26 -12.15
N THR A 43 -9.56 -13.09 -10.95
CA THR A 43 -10.97 -12.77 -10.72
C THR A 43 -11.30 -11.33 -11.13
N ASP A 44 -12.45 -11.12 -11.75
CA ASP A 44 -12.98 -9.79 -12.05
C ASP A 44 -13.44 -9.04 -10.79
N ALA A 45 -13.53 -9.74 -9.64
CA ALA A 45 -13.92 -9.15 -8.36
C ALA A 45 -12.85 -8.21 -7.78
N ILE A 46 -11.62 -8.21 -8.31
CA ILE A 46 -10.51 -7.35 -7.86
C ILE A 46 -9.84 -6.71 -9.07
N THR A 47 -9.92 -5.39 -9.19
CA THR A 47 -9.57 -4.70 -10.45
C THR A 47 -8.37 -3.76 -10.36
N ALA A 48 -8.04 -3.27 -9.16
CA ALA A 48 -6.93 -2.32 -8.97
C ALA A 48 -6.09 -2.71 -7.76
N LEU A 49 -4.77 -2.55 -7.90
CA LEU A 49 -3.79 -2.71 -6.84
C LEU A 49 -2.85 -1.51 -6.85
N LYS A 50 -2.89 -0.71 -5.79
CA LYS A 50 -1.89 0.34 -5.52
C LYS A 50 -1.06 -0.08 -4.32
N TYR A 51 0.24 0.16 -4.39
CA TYR A 51 1.16 -0.17 -3.31
C TYR A 51 1.76 1.09 -2.74
N GLN A 52 1.87 1.13 -1.41
CA GLN A 52 2.58 2.14 -0.67
C GLN A 52 3.37 1.43 0.43
N GLY A 53 4.51 1.99 0.80
CA GLY A 53 5.20 1.56 2.01
C GLY A 53 5.89 2.72 2.67
N ASP A 54 5.82 2.71 4.00
CA ASP A 54 6.26 3.79 4.85
C ASP A 54 6.99 3.20 6.06
N SER A 55 8.01 3.90 6.54
CA SER A 55 8.63 3.56 7.83
C SER A 55 7.82 4.26 8.93
N VAL A 56 7.24 3.49 9.82
CA VAL A 56 6.36 3.97 10.88
C VAL A 56 7.00 3.67 12.22
N LYS A 57 7.10 4.68 13.09
CA LYS A 57 7.47 4.48 14.49
C LYS A 57 6.24 4.04 15.28
N ARG A 58 6.37 3.01 16.09
CA ARG A 58 5.32 2.54 16.99
C ARG A 58 5.85 2.38 18.39
N ASP A 59 5.06 2.86 19.34
CA ASP A 59 5.34 2.64 20.75
C ASP A 59 4.99 1.21 21.13
N THR A 60 5.92 0.55 21.80
CA THR A 60 5.83 -0.80 22.36
C THR A 60 6.17 -0.73 23.85
N ASP A 61 5.88 -1.79 24.59
CA ASP A 61 6.19 -1.86 26.03
C ASP A 61 7.70 -1.68 26.32
N ASP A 62 8.56 -2.03 25.34
CA ASP A 62 10.02 -1.94 25.43
C ASP A 62 10.61 -0.66 24.79
N GLY A 63 9.75 0.30 24.40
CA GLY A 63 10.14 1.57 23.75
C GLY A 63 9.59 1.73 22.34
N THR A 64 10.14 2.65 21.55
CA THR A 64 9.67 2.91 20.18
C THR A 64 10.38 2.00 19.17
N GLU A 65 9.64 1.10 18.51
CA GLU A 65 10.13 0.29 17.39
C GLU A 65 9.86 1.01 16.06
N THR A 66 10.81 0.95 15.12
CA THR A 66 10.54 1.34 13.73
C THR A 66 10.14 0.10 12.93
N VAL A 67 8.92 0.10 12.41
CA VAL A 67 8.41 -0.95 11.52
C VAL A 67 8.28 -0.40 10.09
N PHE A 68 8.50 -1.27 9.11
CA PHE A 68 8.21 -0.92 7.73
C PHE A 68 6.82 -1.42 7.37
N GLN A 69 5.87 -0.51 7.19
CA GLN A 69 4.49 -0.82 6.87
C GLN A 69 4.29 -0.85 5.36
N ILE A 70 3.65 -1.90 4.84
CA ILE A 70 3.21 -1.99 3.45
C ILE A 70 1.69 -1.93 3.44
N THR A 71 1.14 -1.03 2.62
CA THR A 71 -0.30 -0.93 2.36
C THR A 71 -0.57 -1.22 0.89
N THR A 72 -1.51 -2.12 0.64
CA THR A 72 -2.08 -2.36 -0.68
C THR A 72 -3.52 -1.91 -0.70
N THR A 73 -3.84 -0.92 -1.52
CA THR A 73 -5.21 -0.48 -1.76
C THR A 73 -5.79 -1.28 -2.91
N LEU A 74 -6.92 -1.96 -2.66
CA LEU A 74 -7.62 -2.80 -3.60
C LEU A 74 -8.98 -2.19 -3.97
N GLU A 75 -9.35 -2.23 -5.26
CA GLU A 75 -10.75 -2.10 -5.66
C GLU A 75 -11.38 -3.50 -5.74
N ILE A 76 -12.36 -3.75 -4.88
CA ILE A 76 -12.99 -5.06 -4.67
C ILE A 76 -14.51 -4.94 -4.78
N GLU A 77 -15.17 -5.93 -5.36
CA GLU A 77 -16.62 -6.08 -5.25
C GLU A 77 -16.99 -6.71 -3.88
N PRO A 78 -17.64 -5.97 -2.94
CA PRO A 78 -17.78 -6.42 -1.54
C PRO A 78 -18.64 -7.67 -1.32
N LYS A 79 -19.43 -8.07 -2.33
CA LYS A 79 -20.26 -9.29 -2.27
C LYS A 79 -19.51 -10.53 -2.78
N SER A 80 -18.41 -10.33 -3.50
CA SER A 80 -17.65 -11.38 -4.16
C SER A 80 -16.43 -11.82 -3.36
N VAL A 81 -15.94 -10.95 -2.47
CA VAL A 81 -14.83 -11.22 -1.54
C VAL A 81 -15.17 -10.64 -0.17
N GLY A 82 -15.02 -11.43 0.89
CA GLY A 82 -15.35 -11.03 2.26
C GLY A 82 -14.12 -10.73 3.11
N LYS A 83 -12.95 -11.25 2.74
CA LYS A 83 -11.66 -10.90 3.36
C LYS A 83 -10.49 -11.15 2.42
N ILE A 84 -9.42 -10.40 2.65
CA ILE A 84 -8.09 -10.64 2.09
C ILE A 84 -7.16 -11.06 3.22
N THR A 85 -6.40 -12.12 3.02
CA THR A 85 -5.37 -12.56 3.95
C THR A 85 -4.01 -12.51 3.27
N VAL A 86 -3.01 -11.95 3.94
CA VAL A 86 -1.63 -11.86 3.45
C VAL A 86 -0.78 -12.91 4.13
N TYR A 87 -0.03 -13.66 3.34
CA TYR A 87 0.94 -14.65 3.77
C TYR A 87 2.34 -14.25 3.35
N SER A 88 3.34 -14.52 4.20
CA SER A 88 4.75 -14.46 3.82
C SER A 88 5.13 -15.59 2.90
N GLU A 89 6.30 -15.48 2.27
CA GLU A 89 6.89 -16.52 1.42
C GLU A 89 6.98 -17.91 2.07
N ASN A 90 7.14 -17.97 3.40
CA ASN A 90 7.15 -19.23 4.15
C ASN A 90 5.75 -19.79 4.49
N GLY A 91 4.68 -19.16 4.01
CA GLY A 91 3.29 -19.56 4.27
C GLY A 91 2.71 -19.10 5.61
N SER A 92 3.43 -18.28 6.38
CA SER A 92 2.90 -17.73 7.64
C SER A 92 1.90 -16.62 7.37
N LYS A 93 0.76 -16.64 8.06
CA LYS A 93 -0.24 -15.58 7.97
C LYS A 93 0.27 -14.31 8.66
N ILE A 94 0.35 -13.21 7.94
CA ILE A 94 0.83 -11.91 8.46
C ILE A 94 -0.33 -10.97 8.79
N SER A 95 -1.33 -10.89 7.91
CA SER A 95 -2.43 -9.92 8.05
C SER A 95 -3.74 -10.47 7.51
N THR A 96 -4.86 -9.93 7.97
CA THR A 96 -6.19 -10.21 7.43
C THR A 96 -7.04 -8.95 7.51
N SER A 97 -7.52 -8.49 6.36
CA SER A 97 -8.46 -7.38 6.24
C SER A 97 -9.82 -7.90 5.83
N LYS A 98 -10.88 -7.44 6.51
CA LYS A 98 -12.26 -7.66 6.06
C LYS A 98 -12.54 -6.72 4.88
N VAL A 99 -13.32 -7.20 3.92
CA VAL A 99 -13.80 -6.38 2.81
C VAL A 99 -15.22 -5.94 3.16
N THR A 100 -15.39 -4.66 3.47
CA THR A 100 -16.69 -4.06 3.79
C THR A 100 -17.13 -3.03 2.78
N GLU A 101 -16.20 -2.51 1.99
CA GLU A 101 -16.42 -1.45 1.04
C GLU A 101 -15.62 -1.70 -0.24
N LYS A 102 -15.93 -0.93 -1.30
CA LYS A 102 -15.33 -1.14 -2.61
C LYS A 102 -13.81 -0.92 -2.58
N GLN A 103 -13.33 0.10 -1.88
CA GLN A 103 -11.91 0.39 -1.77
C GLN A 103 -11.41 -0.12 -0.42
N THR A 104 -10.62 -1.19 -0.42
CA THR A 104 -10.12 -1.81 0.82
C THR A 104 -8.61 -1.68 0.91
N ASP A 105 -8.14 -1.13 2.02
CA ASP A 105 -6.71 -1.12 2.37
C ASP A 105 -6.32 -2.41 3.11
N VAL A 106 -5.27 -3.04 2.62
CA VAL A 106 -4.67 -4.23 3.21
C VAL A 106 -3.27 -3.88 3.65
N THR A 107 -3.07 -3.83 4.96
CA THR A 107 -1.82 -3.37 5.57
C THR A 107 -1.15 -4.49 6.35
N TRP A 108 0.17 -4.58 6.25
CA TRP A 108 0.98 -5.47 7.07
C TRP A 108 2.37 -4.88 7.31
N ASP A 109 3.00 -5.33 8.38
CA ASP A 109 4.30 -4.81 8.79
C ASP A 109 5.41 -5.80 8.49
N VAL A 110 6.56 -5.24 8.15
CA VAL A 110 7.84 -5.91 8.08
C VAL A 110 8.68 -5.35 9.22
N ARG A 111 8.89 -6.18 10.24
CA ARG A 111 9.60 -5.78 11.46
C ARG A 111 11.11 -5.81 11.28
N ASN A 112 11.81 -4.96 12.02
CA ASN A 112 13.27 -4.92 12.15
C ASN A 112 14.06 -4.59 10.87
N ARG A 113 13.43 -4.52 9.69
CA ARG A 113 14.11 -4.21 8.42
C ARG A 113 13.14 -3.80 7.32
N ARG A 114 13.69 -3.14 6.30
CA ARG A 114 12.99 -2.92 5.02
C ARG A 114 12.92 -4.21 4.20
N PRO A 115 11.92 -4.34 3.31
CA PRO A 115 11.88 -5.41 2.33
C PRO A 115 13.10 -5.38 1.41
N THR A 116 13.83 -6.49 1.29
CA THR A 116 14.97 -6.67 0.38
C THR A 116 14.63 -7.43 -0.90
N GLY A 117 13.37 -7.83 -1.08
CA GLY A 117 12.91 -8.58 -2.24
C GLY A 117 11.94 -9.71 -1.90
N GLU A 118 11.29 -9.64 -0.74
CA GLU A 118 10.36 -10.61 -0.18
C GLU A 118 9.11 -10.72 -1.05
N THR A 119 8.56 -11.92 -1.04
CA THR A 119 7.31 -12.24 -1.71
C THR A 119 6.19 -12.37 -0.68
N TYR A 120 5.02 -11.83 -1.01
CA TYR A 120 3.80 -11.99 -0.24
C TYR A 120 2.70 -12.58 -1.12
N GLU A 121 1.96 -13.56 -0.59
CA GLU A 121 0.74 -14.05 -1.23
C GLU A 121 -0.47 -13.39 -0.59
N MET A 122 -1.24 -12.66 -1.40
CA MET A 122 -2.54 -12.12 -1.01
C MET A 122 -3.62 -13.08 -1.47
N VAL A 123 -4.39 -13.63 -0.55
CA VAL A 123 -5.45 -14.61 -0.85
C VAL A 123 -6.80 -14.01 -0.53
N ALA A 124 -7.68 -14.00 -1.52
CA ALA A 124 -9.05 -13.55 -1.40
C ALA A 124 -9.96 -14.72 -0.98
N TYR A 125 -10.80 -14.47 0.02
CA TYR A 125 -11.75 -15.46 0.52
C TYR A 125 -13.18 -14.92 0.52
N GLN A 126 -14.13 -15.81 0.22
CA GLN A 126 -15.56 -15.59 0.37
C GLN A 126 -16.17 -16.77 1.12
N ASN A 127 -16.88 -16.49 2.21
CA ASN A 127 -17.52 -17.52 3.06
C ASN A 127 -16.56 -18.68 3.42
N GLY A 128 -15.31 -18.35 3.74
CA GLY A 128 -14.27 -19.32 4.10
C GLY A 128 -13.61 -20.07 2.93
N LYS A 129 -14.09 -19.91 1.70
CA LYS A 129 -13.50 -20.52 0.50
C LYS A 129 -12.56 -19.56 -0.20
N ARG A 130 -11.42 -20.06 -0.67
CA ARG A 130 -10.48 -19.29 -1.51
C ARG A 130 -11.16 -18.98 -2.83
N VAL A 131 -11.24 -17.69 -3.16
CA VAL A 131 -11.74 -17.19 -4.45
C VAL A 131 -10.58 -17.11 -5.43
N ASP A 132 -9.50 -16.46 -5.02
CA ASP A 132 -8.34 -16.23 -5.88
C ASP A 132 -7.11 -15.80 -5.05
N SER A 133 -5.98 -15.57 -5.71
CA SER A 133 -4.76 -15.10 -5.08
C SER A 133 -3.88 -14.28 -6.01
N SER A 134 -3.21 -13.30 -5.44
CA SER A 134 -2.15 -12.52 -6.06
C SER A 134 -0.82 -12.75 -5.33
N THR A 135 0.27 -12.60 -6.05
CA THR A 135 1.62 -12.69 -5.50
C THR A 135 2.36 -11.41 -5.82
N ILE A 136 2.88 -10.76 -4.81
CA ILE A 136 3.58 -9.48 -4.91
C ILE A 136 5.02 -9.65 -4.41
N ARG A 137 5.96 -8.94 -5.03
CA ARG A 137 7.33 -8.83 -4.55
C ARG A 137 7.61 -7.38 -4.17
N ALA A 138 8.06 -7.16 -2.95
CA ALA A 138 8.45 -5.84 -2.45
C ALA A 138 9.96 -5.77 -2.26
N LYS A 139 10.58 -4.70 -2.75
CA LYS A 139 11.99 -4.39 -2.53
C LYS A 139 12.15 -2.89 -2.32
N CYS A 140 12.72 -2.51 -1.19
CA CYS A 140 13.02 -1.13 -0.84
C CYS A 140 14.54 -0.95 -0.79
N GLY A 141 15.02 0.09 -1.47
CA GLY A 141 16.42 0.50 -1.39
C GLY A 141 16.70 1.38 -0.17
N THR A 142 17.98 1.53 0.14
CA THR A 142 18.54 2.73 0.75
C THR A 142 19.04 3.60 -0.40
N GLU A 143 18.65 4.88 -0.46
CA GLU A 143 19.26 5.83 -1.40
C GLU A 143 20.77 5.98 -1.14
#